data_AF-A0A1D7VZ59-F1
#
_entry.id   AF-A0A1D7VZ59-F1
#
_cell.length_a   1.000
_cell.length_b   1.000
_cell.length_c   1.000
_cell.angle_alpha   90.00
_cell.angle_beta   90.00
_cell.angle_gamma   90.00
#
_symmetry.space_group_name_H-M   'P 1'
#
loop_
_entity.id
_entity.type
_entity.pdbx_description
1 polymer ?
#
loop_
_entity_poly.entity_id
_entity_poly.type
_entity_poly.pdbx_seq_one_letter_code
_entity_poly.pdbx_strand_id
1 'polypeptide(L)'
;MSKYEYIDSQRNDPAETNPVVKMCLWLGVSTSGFYHWLGRPQSATAARRQQLTERIREFFDAADGTYGYRRIHADLVDAGVECSPELVRQIMRHESLVPCQPRPFRVTTHADAEAAADMPDLVKRDFTADRVGVKFVGDITYIHTWQGFVYLATVIDCYSKKVVGWSIADHMRTELVEDALKNAAATTWIGPGAIFHSDRGSVYTSGDYRALVGRLDMRSSMGRTGVCLLSGYYYHCSRSATHRELSFTA
;
A
#
# COMPACT_ATOMS: atom_id res chain seq x y z
N MET A 1 -9.02 27.87 -17.66
CA MET A 1 -10.13 28.42 -18.45
C MET A 1 -9.57 29.00 -19.73
N SER A 2 -9.99 28.51 -20.88
CA SER A 2 -9.57 29.02 -22.20
C SER A 2 -10.23 30.36 -22.51
N LYS A 3 -9.67 31.14 -23.46
CA LYS A 3 -10.28 32.42 -23.90
C LYS A 3 -11.70 32.22 -24.43
N TYR A 4 -11.98 31.09 -25.09
CA TYR A 4 -13.32 30.80 -25.60
C TYR A 4 -14.30 30.35 -24.51
N GLU A 5 -13.83 29.58 -23.52
CA GLU A 5 -14.64 29.21 -22.34
C GLU A 5 -15.11 30.45 -21.57
N TYR A 6 -14.25 31.46 -21.43
CA TYR A 6 -14.61 32.72 -20.78
C TYR A 6 -15.65 33.52 -21.58
N ILE A 7 -15.52 33.60 -22.90
CA ILE A 7 -16.50 34.30 -23.75
C ILE A 7 -17.86 33.60 -23.68
N ASP A 8 -17.88 32.27 -23.65
CA ASP A 8 -19.11 31.49 -23.56
C ASP A 8 -19.79 31.62 -22.19
N SER A 9 -19.01 31.65 -21.10
CA SER A 9 -19.57 31.89 -19.75
C SER A 9 -20.23 33.27 -19.62
N GLN A 10 -19.66 34.30 -20.27
CA GLN A 10 -20.17 35.67 -20.20
C GLN A 10 -21.31 35.95 -21.17
N ARG A 11 -21.38 35.23 -22.30
CA ARG A 11 -22.45 35.39 -23.30
C ARG A 11 -23.86 35.17 -22.73
N ASN A 12 -23.99 34.29 -21.73
CA ASN A 12 -25.27 33.94 -21.11
C ASN A 12 -25.50 34.65 -19.77
N ASP A 13 -24.59 35.53 -19.34
CA ASP A 13 -24.75 36.31 -18.11
C ASP A 13 -25.73 37.48 -18.36
N PRO A 14 -26.86 37.57 -17.61
CA PRO A 14 -27.82 38.65 -17.74
C PRO A 14 -27.25 40.05 -17.43
N ALA A 15 -26.14 40.13 -16.68
CA ALA A 15 -25.48 41.38 -16.34
C ALA A 15 -24.49 41.85 -17.41
N GLU A 16 -24.16 40.99 -18.38
CA GLU A 16 -23.17 41.29 -19.41
C GLU A 16 -23.85 41.82 -20.69
N THR A 17 -23.66 43.11 -20.95
CA THR A 17 -24.25 43.80 -22.11
C THR A 17 -23.35 43.73 -23.36
N ASN A 18 -22.14 43.17 -23.25
CA ASN A 18 -21.19 43.19 -24.35
C ASN A 18 -21.45 42.08 -25.39
N PRO A 19 -21.57 42.43 -26.69
CA PRO A 19 -21.67 41.44 -27.75
C PRO A 19 -20.42 40.56 -27.83
N VAL A 20 -20.60 39.27 -28.17
CA VAL A 20 -19.52 38.29 -28.40
C VAL A 20 -18.40 38.84 -29.29
N VAL A 21 -18.76 39.63 -30.32
CA VAL A 21 -17.80 40.28 -31.23
C VAL A 21 -16.83 41.22 -30.50
N LYS A 22 -17.31 42.00 -29.52
CA LYS A 22 -16.45 42.88 -28.71
C LYS A 22 -15.57 42.07 -27.76
N MET A 23 -16.10 41.04 -27.13
CA MET A 23 -15.32 40.15 -26.25
C MET A 23 -14.21 39.43 -27.02
N CYS A 24 -14.50 38.92 -28.22
CA CYS A 24 -13.50 38.34 -29.11
C CYS A 24 -12.41 39.34 -29.49
N LEU A 25 -12.80 40.58 -29.82
CA LEU A 25 -11.87 41.65 -30.16
C LEU A 25 -10.93 41.98 -28.99
N TRP A 26 -11.47 42.18 -27.78
CA TRP A 26 -10.69 42.50 -26.59
C TRP A 26 -9.72 41.39 -26.17
N LEU A 27 -10.09 40.14 -26.39
CA LEU A 27 -9.25 38.97 -26.07
C LEU A 27 -8.30 38.56 -27.20
N GLY A 28 -8.37 39.25 -28.35
CA GLY A 28 -7.54 38.99 -29.53
C GLY A 28 -7.79 37.63 -30.17
N VAL A 29 -9.06 37.20 -30.26
CA VAL A 29 -9.47 35.93 -30.89
C VAL A 29 -10.47 36.19 -32.01
N SER A 30 -10.57 35.29 -32.99
CA SER A 30 -11.52 35.46 -34.09
C SER A 30 -12.94 35.03 -33.68
N THR A 31 -13.94 35.79 -34.15
CA THR A 31 -15.36 35.45 -33.95
C THR A 31 -15.74 34.14 -34.65
N SER A 32 -15.22 33.91 -35.86
CA SER A 32 -15.39 32.64 -36.57
C SER A 32 -14.75 31.46 -35.82
N GLY A 33 -13.60 31.68 -35.19
CA GLY A 33 -12.94 30.69 -34.33
C GLY A 33 -13.74 30.35 -33.08
N PHE A 34 -14.39 31.34 -32.47
CA PHE A 34 -15.31 31.13 -31.34
C PHE A 34 -16.52 30.28 -31.73
N TYR A 35 -17.24 30.60 -32.80
CA TYR A 35 -18.39 29.80 -33.22
C TYR A 35 -18.00 28.41 -33.72
N HIS A 36 -16.84 28.27 -34.36
CA HIS A 36 -16.29 26.96 -34.71
C HIS A 36 -15.91 26.14 -33.47
N TRP A 37 -15.39 26.77 -32.42
CA TRP A 37 -15.15 26.14 -31.13
C TRP A 37 -16.45 25.73 -30.44
N LEU A 38 -17.49 26.58 -30.49
CA LEU A 38 -18.81 26.33 -29.89
C LEU A 38 -19.54 25.14 -30.55
N GLY A 39 -19.43 25.02 -31.87
CA GLY A 39 -20.02 23.90 -32.62
C GLY A 39 -19.15 22.65 -32.68
N ARG A 40 -17.97 22.65 -32.06
CA ARG A 40 -17.03 21.53 -32.17
C ARG A 40 -17.52 20.35 -31.34
N PRO A 41 -17.80 19.18 -31.94
CA PRO A 41 -18.14 18.00 -31.17
C PRO A 41 -16.97 17.59 -30.27
N GLN A 42 -17.28 16.97 -29.14
CA GLN A 42 -16.27 16.42 -28.25
C GLN A 42 -15.35 15.48 -29.05
N SER A 43 -14.03 15.67 -28.93
CA SER A 43 -13.08 14.80 -29.62
C SER A 43 -13.16 13.38 -29.08
N ALA A 44 -12.86 12.37 -29.91
CA ALA A 44 -12.82 10.97 -29.47
C ALA A 44 -11.91 10.77 -28.24
N THR A 45 -10.81 11.52 -28.16
CA THR A 45 -9.91 11.53 -27.00
C THR A 45 -10.58 12.08 -25.74
N ALA A 46 -11.35 13.16 -25.84
CA ALA A 46 -12.06 13.74 -24.71
C ALA A 46 -13.19 12.82 -24.24
N ALA A 47 -13.93 12.20 -25.16
CA ALA A 47 -14.95 11.20 -24.84
C ALA A 47 -14.34 9.98 -24.13
N ARG A 48 -13.22 9.43 -24.65
CA ARG A 48 -12.49 8.32 -24.00
C ARG A 48 -12.01 8.70 -22.61
N ARG A 49 -11.50 9.93 -22.43
CA ARG A 49 -11.03 10.39 -21.12
C ARG A 49 -12.19 10.49 -20.13
N GLN A 50 -13.35 10.95 -20.56
CA GLN A 50 -14.55 11.01 -19.73
C GLN A 50 -15.01 9.62 -19.27
N GLN A 51 -15.09 8.65 -20.20
CA GLN A 51 -15.41 7.26 -19.87
C GLN A 51 -14.41 6.67 -18.87
N LEU A 52 -13.11 6.94 -19.06
CA LEU A 52 -12.07 6.47 -18.14
C LEU A 52 -12.20 7.14 -16.76
N THR A 53 -12.58 8.43 -16.70
CA THR A 53 -12.84 9.14 -15.45
C THR A 53 -13.99 8.50 -14.66
N GLU A 54 -15.09 8.17 -15.33
CA GLU A 54 -16.23 7.48 -14.70
C GLU A 54 -15.81 6.13 -14.12
N ARG A 55 -15.07 5.34 -14.91
CA ARG A 55 -14.55 4.04 -14.47
C ARG A 55 -13.60 4.17 -13.27
N ILE A 56 -12.70 5.15 -13.28
CA ILE A 56 -11.78 5.40 -12.16
C ILE A 56 -12.55 5.73 -10.87
N ARG A 57 -13.63 6.51 -10.94
CA ARG A 57 -14.48 6.81 -9.78
C ARG A 57 -15.15 5.55 -9.26
N GLU A 58 -15.74 4.73 -10.13
CA GLU A 58 -16.36 3.45 -9.74
C GLU A 58 -15.39 2.55 -8.97
N PHE A 59 -14.16 2.37 -9.48
CA PHE A 59 -13.13 1.57 -8.79
C PHE A 59 -12.65 2.21 -7.49
N PHE A 60 -12.55 3.54 -7.45
CA PHE A 60 -12.15 4.25 -6.24
C PHE A 60 -13.20 4.12 -5.12
N ASP A 61 -14.47 4.26 -5.46
CA ASP A 61 -15.59 4.16 -4.53
C ASP A 61 -15.81 2.72 -4.08
N ALA A 62 -15.68 1.74 -4.98
CA ALA A 62 -15.70 0.31 -4.63
C ALA A 62 -14.58 -0.10 -3.67
N ALA A 63 -13.49 0.68 -3.60
CA ALA A 63 -12.37 0.49 -2.69
C ALA A 63 -12.45 1.37 -1.43
N ASP A 64 -13.61 1.96 -1.13
CA ASP A 64 -13.85 2.89 -0.01
C ASP A 64 -12.83 4.04 0.04
N GLY A 65 -12.38 4.49 -1.14
CA GLY A 65 -11.37 5.52 -1.26
C GLY A 65 -9.98 5.14 -0.71
N THR A 66 -9.68 3.85 -0.51
CA THR A 66 -8.38 3.41 0.03
C THR A 66 -7.31 3.30 -1.06
N TYR A 67 -7.71 3.12 -2.32
CA TYR A 67 -6.81 2.76 -3.41
C TYR A 67 -6.20 3.99 -4.09
N GLY A 68 -4.87 4.04 -4.16
CA GLY A 68 -4.15 5.01 -4.99
C GLY A 68 -4.06 4.60 -6.46
N TYR A 69 -3.57 5.52 -7.30
CA TYR A 69 -3.54 5.36 -8.77
C TYR A 69 -2.91 4.04 -9.28
N ARG A 70 -1.92 3.50 -8.56
CA ARG A 70 -1.28 2.22 -8.94
C ARG A 70 -2.20 1.02 -8.77
N ARG A 71 -3.06 1.03 -7.75
CA ARG A 71 -4.01 -0.07 -7.47
C ARG A 71 -5.19 0.03 -8.43
N ILE A 72 -5.75 1.22 -8.59
CA ILE A 72 -6.81 1.47 -9.57
C ILE A 72 -6.36 1.13 -10.99
N HIS A 73 -5.11 1.46 -11.36
CA HIS A 73 -4.56 1.07 -12.66
C HIS A 73 -4.51 -0.45 -12.84
N ALA A 74 -4.11 -1.21 -11.81
CA ALA A 74 -4.12 -2.67 -11.87
C ALA A 74 -5.55 -3.22 -12.03
N ASP A 75 -6.49 -2.73 -11.23
CA ASP A 75 -7.90 -3.17 -11.30
C ASP A 75 -8.53 -2.84 -12.68
N LEU A 76 -8.16 -1.70 -13.27
CA LEU A 76 -8.57 -1.33 -14.63
C LEU A 76 -8.00 -2.28 -15.69
N VAL A 77 -6.73 -2.67 -15.57
CA VAL A 77 -6.09 -3.64 -16.47
C VAL A 77 -6.75 -5.01 -16.35
N ASP A 78 -7.04 -5.46 -15.13
CA ASP A 78 -7.73 -6.73 -14.88
C ASP A 78 -9.18 -6.72 -15.43
N ALA A 79 -9.82 -5.56 -15.42
CA ALA A 79 -11.12 -5.34 -16.06
C ALA A 79 -11.06 -5.14 -17.59
N GLY A 80 -9.88 -5.29 -18.20
CA GLY A 80 -9.68 -5.19 -19.65
C GLY A 80 -9.60 -3.75 -20.20
N VAL A 81 -9.40 -2.75 -19.35
CA VAL A 81 -9.31 -1.34 -19.75
C VAL A 81 -7.85 -0.94 -19.97
N GLU A 82 -7.47 -0.76 -21.24
CA GLU A 82 -6.13 -0.28 -21.59
C GLU A 82 -5.95 1.22 -21.27
N CYS A 83 -5.13 1.50 -20.26
CA CYS A 83 -4.68 2.84 -19.90
C CYS A 83 -3.27 2.84 -19.30
N SER A 84 -2.60 3.99 -19.34
CA SER A 84 -1.29 4.15 -18.69
C SER A 84 -1.46 4.55 -17.22
N PRO A 85 -0.56 4.12 -16.32
CA PRO A 85 -0.60 4.50 -14.91
C PRO A 85 -0.58 6.01 -14.69
N GLU A 86 0.16 6.75 -15.54
CA GLU A 86 0.27 8.20 -15.44
C GLU A 86 -1.03 8.91 -15.85
N LEU A 87 -1.78 8.35 -16.82
CA LEU A 87 -3.09 8.87 -17.18
C LEU A 87 -4.08 8.72 -16.00
N VAL A 88 -4.08 7.57 -15.34
CA VAL A 88 -4.89 7.33 -14.12
C VAL A 88 -4.52 8.35 -13.04
N ARG A 89 -3.22 8.55 -12.80
CA ARG A 89 -2.73 9.54 -11.83
C ARG A 89 -3.19 10.96 -12.16
N GLN A 90 -3.10 11.37 -13.42
CA GLN A 90 -3.55 12.70 -13.86
C GLN A 90 -5.05 12.89 -13.67
N ILE A 91 -5.85 11.87 -14.00
CA ILE A 91 -7.30 11.91 -13.83
C ILE A 91 -7.65 11.98 -12.34
N MET A 92 -7.10 11.11 -11.50
CA MET A 92 -7.35 11.17 -10.05
C MET A 92 -6.99 12.53 -9.46
N ARG A 93 -5.88 13.14 -9.91
CA ARG A 93 -5.48 14.48 -9.45
C ARG A 93 -6.47 15.56 -9.91
N HIS A 94 -6.96 15.49 -11.14
CA HIS A 94 -7.96 16.42 -11.67
C HIS A 94 -9.29 16.31 -10.93
N GLU A 95 -9.71 15.08 -10.64
CA GLU A 95 -10.94 14.76 -9.92
C GLU A 95 -10.82 14.87 -8.40
N SER A 96 -9.66 15.29 -7.89
CA SER A 96 -9.39 15.37 -6.44
C SER A 96 -9.65 14.05 -5.68
N LEU A 97 -9.45 12.91 -6.35
CA LEU A 97 -9.54 11.58 -5.75
C LEU A 97 -8.26 11.29 -4.97
N VAL A 98 -8.28 11.55 -3.67
CA VAL A 98 -7.14 11.35 -2.78
C VAL A 98 -7.39 10.09 -1.95
N PRO A 99 -6.53 9.06 -2.06
CA PRO A 99 -6.71 7.85 -1.27
C PRO A 99 -6.56 8.14 0.23
N CYS A 100 -7.44 7.55 1.03
CA CYS A 100 -7.35 7.57 2.47
C CYS A 100 -6.01 6.97 2.91
N GLN A 101 -5.25 7.75 3.69
CA GLN A 101 -4.05 7.30 4.38
C GLN A 101 -4.41 7.21 5.87
N PRO A 102 -4.95 6.08 6.36
CA PRO A 102 -5.26 5.96 7.77
C PRO A 102 -3.98 6.19 8.57
N ARG A 103 -4.04 7.13 9.52
CA ARG A 103 -2.92 7.34 10.46
C ARG A 103 -2.72 6.03 11.22
N PRO A 104 -1.47 5.56 11.39
CA PRO A 104 -1.23 4.30 12.08
C PRO A 104 -1.81 4.37 13.50
N PHE A 105 -2.74 3.47 13.80
CA PHE A 105 -3.30 3.27 15.13
C PHE A 105 -2.18 2.77 16.04
N ARG A 106 -1.77 3.59 17.01
CA ARG A 106 -0.73 3.23 17.98
C ARG A 106 -1.38 2.69 19.24
N VAL A 107 -1.52 1.37 19.33
CA VAL A 107 -1.57 0.69 20.63
C VAL A 107 -0.12 0.39 20.98
N THR A 108 0.43 1.15 21.93
CA THR A 108 1.76 0.87 22.46
C THR A 108 1.63 -0.32 23.39
N THR A 109 1.82 -1.53 22.87
CA THR A 109 2.09 -2.68 23.72
C THR A 109 3.37 -2.35 24.49
N HIS A 110 3.25 -2.12 25.80
CA HIS A 110 4.39 -1.81 26.66
C HIS A 110 5.29 -3.05 26.69
N ALA A 111 6.36 -3.03 25.89
CA ALA A 111 7.45 -3.98 26.02
C ALA A 111 8.12 -3.75 27.39
N ASP A 112 8.57 -4.83 28.01
CA ASP A 112 9.41 -4.73 29.20
C ASP A 112 10.71 -4.01 28.81
N ALA A 113 10.88 -2.79 29.34
CA ALA A 113 11.88 -1.85 28.85
C ALA A 113 13.32 -2.38 29.05
N GLU A 114 13.52 -3.19 30.09
CA GLU A 114 14.81 -3.78 30.43
C GLU A 114 15.16 -4.92 29.45
N ALA A 115 14.22 -5.83 29.19
CA ALA A 115 14.41 -6.90 28.20
C ALA A 115 14.53 -6.39 26.75
N ALA A 116 13.89 -5.26 26.44
CA ALA A 116 14.01 -4.61 25.12
C ALA A 116 15.33 -3.83 24.94
N ALA A 117 16.01 -3.43 26.03
CA ALA A 117 17.30 -2.75 25.99
C ALA A 117 18.44 -3.71 25.64
N ASP A 118 18.32 -4.99 26.02
CA ASP A 118 19.34 -6.02 25.80
C ASP A 118 19.37 -6.60 24.37
N MET A 119 18.41 -6.25 23.50
CA MET A 119 18.39 -6.74 22.11
C MET A 119 18.92 -5.71 21.11
N PRO A 120 20.10 -5.94 20.50
CA PRO A 120 20.66 -5.02 19.52
C PRO A 120 19.92 -5.05 18.18
N ASP A 121 19.92 -3.90 17.49
CA ASP A 121 19.53 -3.83 16.07
C ASP A 121 20.71 -4.32 15.21
N LEU A 122 20.72 -5.63 14.92
CA LEU A 122 21.70 -6.31 14.07
C LEU A 122 21.43 -6.08 12.58
N VAL A 123 20.17 -5.79 12.21
CA VAL A 123 19.77 -5.59 10.81
C VAL A 123 20.08 -4.19 10.34
N LYS A 124 20.00 -3.16 11.20
CA LYS A 124 20.31 -1.76 10.87
C LYS A 124 19.63 -1.28 9.57
N ARG A 125 18.41 -1.75 9.33
CA ARG A 125 17.60 -1.53 8.11
C ARG A 125 18.14 -2.13 6.81
N ASP A 126 19.12 -3.01 6.88
CA ASP A 126 19.58 -3.81 5.76
C ASP A 126 18.93 -5.20 5.77
N PHE A 127 17.84 -5.34 5.02
CA PHE A 127 17.11 -6.60 4.85
C PHE A 127 17.62 -7.43 3.66
N THR A 128 18.82 -7.15 3.15
CA THR A 128 19.47 -8.02 2.16
C THR A 128 20.12 -9.22 2.83
N ALA A 129 20.18 -10.35 2.13
CA ALA A 129 20.84 -11.56 2.59
C ALA A 129 21.52 -12.21 1.40
N ASP A 130 22.60 -12.95 1.63
CA ASP A 130 23.39 -13.57 0.55
C ASP A 130 22.87 -14.96 0.17
N ARG A 131 22.09 -15.60 1.06
CA ARG A 131 21.51 -16.94 0.85
C ARG A 131 20.25 -17.13 1.71
N VAL A 132 19.45 -18.14 1.37
CA VAL A 132 18.28 -18.56 2.18
C VAL A 132 18.74 -18.93 3.59
N GLY A 133 17.94 -18.55 4.60
CA GLY A 133 18.05 -19.15 5.92
C GLY A 133 18.97 -18.42 6.90
N VAL A 134 19.52 -17.27 6.52
CA VAL A 134 20.50 -16.52 7.34
C VAL A 134 19.94 -15.25 7.97
N LYS A 135 18.84 -14.71 7.42
CA LYS A 135 18.20 -13.49 7.92
C LYS A 135 16.71 -13.60 7.68
N PHE A 136 15.94 -13.43 8.74
CA PHE A 136 14.50 -13.54 8.77
C PHE A 136 13.89 -12.29 9.39
N VAL A 137 12.66 -12.00 8.99
CA VAL A 137 11.83 -10.94 9.55
C VAL A 137 10.55 -11.55 10.08
N GLY A 138 10.16 -11.16 11.29
CA GLY A 138 8.89 -11.50 11.91
C GLY A 138 7.96 -10.30 12.03
N ASP A 139 6.69 -10.48 11.70
CA ASP A 139 5.63 -9.48 11.92
C ASP A 139 4.35 -10.13 12.43
N ILE A 140 3.58 -9.39 13.23
CA ILE A 140 2.23 -9.77 13.65
C ILE A 140 1.27 -8.76 13.07
N THR A 141 0.34 -9.26 12.26
CA THR A 141 -0.75 -8.46 11.70
C THR A 141 -2.10 -8.93 12.24
N TYR A 142 -3.07 -8.04 12.27
CA TYR A 142 -4.44 -8.35 12.66
C TYR A 142 -5.33 -8.41 11.42
N ILE A 143 -6.11 -9.48 11.30
CA ILE A 143 -7.04 -9.70 10.20
C ILE A 143 -8.45 -9.56 10.76
N HIS A 144 -9.20 -8.62 10.21
CA HIS A 144 -10.63 -8.47 10.51
C HIS A 144 -11.42 -9.59 9.83
N THR A 145 -12.29 -10.25 10.60
CA THR A 145 -13.26 -11.23 10.12
C THR A 145 -14.66 -10.84 10.60
N TRP A 146 -15.69 -11.47 10.05
CA TRP A 146 -17.07 -11.26 10.53
C TRP A 146 -17.33 -11.76 11.95
N GLN A 147 -16.45 -12.60 12.49
CA GLN A 147 -16.56 -13.15 13.85
C GLN A 147 -15.66 -12.43 14.86
N GLY A 148 -14.92 -11.41 14.44
CA GLY A 148 -13.94 -10.69 15.25
C GLY A 148 -12.56 -10.65 14.60
N PHE A 149 -11.54 -10.33 15.37
CA PHE A 149 -10.18 -10.25 14.90
C PHE A 149 -9.41 -11.53 15.15
N VAL A 150 -8.55 -11.90 14.20
CA VAL A 150 -7.50 -12.90 14.40
C VAL A 150 -6.13 -12.27 14.21
N TYR A 151 -5.14 -12.79 14.90
CA TYR A 151 -3.75 -12.38 14.81
C TYR A 151 -2.99 -13.40 13.96
N LEU A 152 -2.32 -12.93 12.93
CA LEU A 152 -1.44 -13.71 12.07
C LEU A 152 0.01 -13.32 12.36
N ALA A 153 0.81 -14.27 12.83
CA ALA A 153 2.26 -14.13 12.87
C ALA A 153 2.88 -14.74 11.61
N THR A 154 3.88 -14.08 11.05
CA THR A 154 4.61 -14.55 9.87
C THR A 154 6.11 -14.49 10.09
N VAL A 155 6.83 -15.39 9.42
CA VAL A 155 8.29 -15.44 9.34
C VAL A 155 8.67 -15.42 7.87
N ILE A 156 9.38 -14.36 7.45
CA ILE A 156 9.79 -14.15 6.06
C ILE A 156 11.30 -14.29 5.95
N ASP A 157 11.78 -15.10 5.00
CA ASP A 157 13.21 -15.17 4.67
C ASP A 157 13.64 -13.97 3.81
N CYS A 158 14.69 -13.28 4.24
CA CYS A 158 15.14 -12.05 3.60
C CYS A 158 15.82 -12.28 2.24
N TYR A 159 16.28 -13.49 1.94
CA TYR A 159 16.81 -13.81 0.62
C TYR A 159 15.70 -14.15 -0.37
N SER A 160 14.92 -15.19 -0.08
CA SER A 160 13.91 -15.73 -1.00
C SER A 160 12.62 -14.91 -1.05
N LYS A 161 12.39 -14.04 -0.06
CA LYS A 161 11.15 -13.27 0.11
C LYS A 161 9.92 -14.15 0.34
N LYS A 162 10.10 -15.43 0.68
CA LYS A 162 9.00 -16.34 0.98
C LYS A 162 8.58 -16.20 2.43
N VAL A 163 7.28 -16.33 2.69
CA VAL A 163 6.76 -16.68 4.02
C VAL A 163 7.16 -18.13 4.25
N VAL A 164 8.12 -18.33 5.13
CA VAL A 164 8.64 -19.66 5.47
C VAL A 164 7.94 -20.24 6.68
N GLY A 165 7.39 -19.41 7.56
CA GLY A 165 6.56 -19.87 8.66
C GLY A 165 5.42 -18.92 8.97
N TRP A 166 4.33 -19.45 9.51
CA TRP A 166 3.20 -18.65 9.95
C TRP A 166 2.38 -19.37 11.03
N SER A 167 1.59 -18.61 11.78
CA SER A 167 0.60 -19.12 12.73
C SER A 167 -0.53 -18.12 12.90
N ILE A 168 -1.75 -18.60 13.20
CA ILE A 168 -2.95 -17.79 13.42
C ILE A 168 -3.56 -18.13 14.78
N ALA A 169 -3.94 -17.12 15.55
CA ALA A 169 -4.67 -17.28 16.80
C ALA A 169 -5.66 -16.13 17.03
N ASP A 170 -6.58 -16.30 17.98
CA ASP A 170 -7.47 -15.24 18.46
C ASP A 170 -6.81 -14.33 19.53
N HIS A 171 -5.53 -14.57 19.84
CA HIS A 171 -4.77 -13.86 20.86
C HIS A 171 -3.38 -13.41 20.38
N MET A 172 -2.87 -12.30 20.95
CA MET A 172 -1.49 -11.83 20.75
C MET A 172 -0.60 -12.26 21.94
N ARG A 173 -0.32 -13.55 22.04
CA ARG A 173 0.56 -14.11 23.09
C ARG A 173 1.83 -14.69 22.45
N THR A 174 2.83 -15.01 23.27
CA THR A 174 4.14 -15.52 22.82
C THR A 174 4.01 -16.77 21.95
N GLU A 175 3.08 -17.67 22.28
CA GLU A 175 2.88 -18.95 21.60
C GLU A 175 2.60 -18.76 20.10
N LEU A 176 1.91 -17.68 19.73
CA LEU A 176 1.63 -17.35 18.32
C LEU A 176 2.94 -17.18 17.50
N VAL A 177 3.92 -16.48 18.06
CA VAL A 177 5.22 -16.26 17.40
C VAL A 177 6.07 -17.53 17.44
N GLU A 178 6.03 -18.25 18.56
CA GLU A 178 6.76 -19.50 18.68
C GLU A 178 6.31 -20.53 17.66
N ASP A 179 5.00 -20.66 17.45
CA ASP A 179 4.45 -21.62 16.51
C ASP A 179 4.78 -21.24 15.07
N ALA A 180 4.80 -19.93 14.74
CA ALA A 180 5.28 -19.46 13.44
C ALA A 180 6.79 -19.78 13.24
N LEU A 181 7.62 -19.64 14.27
CA LEU A 181 9.06 -19.99 14.23
C LEU A 181 9.29 -21.50 14.14
N LYS A 182 8.55 -22.31 14.91
CA LYS A 182 8.57 -23.78 14.83
C LYS A 182 8.17 -24.23 13.43
N ASN A 183 7.13 -23.63 12.86
CA ASN A 183 6.70 -23.88 11.49
C ASN A 183 7.81 -23.51 10.48
N ALA A 184 8.44 -22.34 10.63
CA ALA A 184 9.57 -21.94 9.77
C ALA A 184 10.75 -22.91 9.84
N ALA A 185 11.11 -23.38 11.04
CA ALA A 185 12.18 -24.34 11.24
C ALA A 185 11.87 -25.73 10.63
N ALA A 186 10.59 -26.08 10.51
CA ALA A 186 10.16 -27.33 9.90
C ALA A 186 10.15 -27.27 8.35
N THR A 187 9.94 -26.10 7.77
CA THR A 187 9.78 -25.91 6.32
C THR A 187 11.03 -25.38 5.63
N THR A 188 11.94 -24.76 6.39
CA THR A 188 13.13 -24.07 5.86
C THR A 188 14.35 -24.35 6.72
N TRP A 189 15.50 -24.48 6.07
CA TRP A 189 16.77 -24.58 6.77
C TRP A 189 17.14 -23.25 7.44
N ILE A 190 17.41 -23.29 8.75
CA ILE A 190 17.89 -22.16 9.54
C ILE A 190 19.40 -22.31 9.71
N GLY A 191 20.14 -21.32 9.24
CA GLY A 191 21.58 -21.30 9.38
C GLY A 191 22.04 -21.03 10.82
N PRO A 192 23.18 -21.60 11.25
CA PRO A 192 23.79 -21.26 12.52
C PRO A 192 23.99 -19.76 12.68
N GLY A 193 23.55 -19.19 13.79
CA GLY A 193 23.60 -17.76 14.07
C GLY A 193 22.67 -16.90 13.22
N ALA A 194 21.66 -17.48 12.55
CA ALA A 194 20.73 -16.72 11.70
C ALA A 194 20.04 -15.60 12.48
N ILE A 195 19.84 -14.46 11.83
CA ILE A 195 19.24 -13.29 12.47
C ILE A 195 17.72 -13.39 12.31
N PHE A 196 16.98 -13.29 13.41
CA PHE A 196 15.53 -13.05 13.36
C PHE A 196 15.24 -11.64 13.85
N HIS A 197 14.69 -10.80 12.98
CA HIS A 197 14.39 -9.42 13.28
C HIS A 197 12.88 -9.18 13.41
N SER A 198 12.46 -8.61 14.53
CA SER A 198 11.06 -8.29 14.81
C SER A 198 10.89 -6.82 15.25
N ASP A 199 9.66 -6.33 15.14
CA ASP A 199 9.29 -5.04 15.75
C ASP A 199 9.22 -5.20 17.28
N ARG A 200 9.33 -4.08 18.01
CA ARG A 200 9.32 -4.07 19.48
C ARG A 200 7.93 -4.35 20.06
N GLY A 201 7.55 -5.63 20.10
CA GLY A 201 6.39 -6.15 20.84
C GLY A 201 6.80 -6.95 22.08
N SER A 202 5.98 -6.91 23.14
CA SER A 202 6.24 -7.64 24.40
C SER A 202 6.34 -9.16 24.22
N VAL A 203 5.69 -9.71 23.19
CA VAL A 203 5.76 -11.13 22.81
C VAL A 203 7.19 -11.58 22.46
N TYR A 204 7.98 -10.70 21.85
CA TYR A 204 9.36 -10.95 21.43
C TYR A 204 10.39 -10.73 22.55
N THR A 205 9.97 -10.24 23.72
CA THR A 205 10.86 -10.03 24.88
C THR A 205 10.70 -11.11 25.97
N SER A 206 9.76 -12.03 25.79
CA SER A 206 9.47 -13.11 26.74
C SER A 206 10.66 -14.09 26.89
N GLY A 207 10.70 -14.81 28.02
CA GLY A 207 11.73 -15.81 28.29
C GLY A 207 11.61 -17.03 27.36
N ASP A 208 10.40 -17.50 27.12
CA ASP A 208 10.13 -18.69 26.31
C ASP A 208 10.54 -18.48 24.84
N TYR A 209 10.24 -17.28 24.29
CA TYR A 209 10.72 -16.87 22.98
C TYR A 209 12.25 -16.87 22.90
N ARG A 210 12.94 -16.26 23.89
CA ARG A 210 14.41 -16.25 23.93
C ARG A 210 14.98 -17.67 23.99
N ALA A 211 14.36 -18.55 24.76
CA ALA A 211 14.77 -19.95 24.84
C ALA A 211 14.56 -20.67 23.49
N LEU A 212 13.46 -20.42 22.78
CA LEU A 212 13.21 -21.00 21.45
C LEU A 212 14.24 -20.52 20.42
N VAL A 213 14.47 -19.21 20.34
CA VAL A 213 15.48 -18.63 19.43
C VAL A 213 16.86 -19.22 19.70
N GLY A 214 17.24 -19.37 20.98
CA GLY A 214 18.50 -20.02 21.36
C GLY A 214 18.56 -21.50 20.95
N ARG A 215 17.47 -22.26 21.08
CA ARG A 215 17.39 -23.66 20.60
C ARG A 215 17.52 -23.80 19.09
N LEU A 216 17.08 -22.80 18.34
CA LEU A 216 17.21 -22.74 16.87
C LEU A 216 18.56 -22.17 16.42
N ASP A 217 19.48 -21.89 17.35
CA ASP A 217 20.77 -21.24 17.10
C ASP A 217 20.62 -19.91 16.33
N MET A 218 19.57 -19.15 16.68
CA MET A 218 19.28 -17.85 16.07
C MET A 218 19.69 -16.70 16.98
N ARG A 219 19.79 -15.51 16.40
CA ARG A 219 20.06 -14.26 17.10
C ARG A 219 18.89 -13.30 16.93
N SER A 220 18.22 -12.98 18.04
CA SER A 220 17.17 -11.97 18.04
C SER A 220 17.74 -10.59 17.73
N SER A 221 17.02 -9.84 16.90
CA SER A 221 17.29 -8.45 16.58
C SER A 221 16.00 -7.63 16.67
N MET A 222 16.10 -6.41 17.21
CA MET A 222 14.96 -5.52 17.37
C MET A 222 15.30 -4.10 16.90
N GLY A 223 14.42 -3.49 16.11
CA GLY A 223 14.56 -2.09 15.68
C GLY A 223 14.31 -1.07 16.82
N ARG A 224 14.62 0.21 16.59
CA ARG A 224 14.31 1.29 17.56
C ARG A 224 12.80 1.48 17.74
N THR A 225 12.40 1.82 18.97
CA THR A 225 11.01 2.15 19.33
C THR A 225 10.49 3.29 18.46
N GLY A 226 9.30 3.12 17.88
CA GLY A 226 8.65 4.16 17.05
C GLY A 226 9.05 4.16 15.57
N VAL A 227 9.80 3.17 15.09
CA VAL A 227 10.18 3.00 13.68
C VAL A 227 9.58 1.70 13.15
N CYS A 228 8.35 1.74 12.67
CA CYS A 228 7.72 0.59 12.01
C CYS A 228 8.07 0.60 10.53
N LEU A 229 9.17 -0.08 10.16
CA LEU A 229 9.59 -0.27 8.76
C LEU A 229 9.38 -1.70 8.28
N LEU A 230 9.12 -2.66 9.18
CA LEU A 230 8.82 -4.04 8.82
C LEU A 230 7.55 -4.13 7.98
N SER A 231 6.54 -3.31 8.28
CA SER A 231 5.35 -3.17 7.44
C SER A 231 5.71 -2.78 6.00
N GLY A 232 6.66 -1.86 5.78
CA GLY A 232 7.09 -1.45 4.43
C GLY A 232 7.77 -2.58 3.64
N TYR A 233 8.60 -3.39 4.30
CA TYR A 233 9.22 -4.57 3.69
C TYR A 233 8.17 -5.68 3.43
N TYR A 234 7.24 -5.89 4.36
CA TYR A 234 6.11 -6.80 4.22
C TYR A 234 5.20 -6.40 3.05
N TYR A 235 4.87 -5.11 2.89
CA TYR A 235 4.08 -4.59 1.76
C TYR A 235 4.78 -4.77 0.41
N HIS A 236 6.11 -4.70 0.37
CA HIS A 236 6.87 -5.00 -0.84
C HIS A 236 6.83 -6.50 -1.15
N CYS A 237 6.94 -7.34 -0.12
CA CYS A 237 6.96 -8.80 -0.21
C CYS A 237 5.58 -9.38 -0.59
N SER A 238 4.50 -8.86 -0.03
CA SER A 238 3.13 -9.32 -0.26
C SER A 238 2.65 -9.06 -1.69
N ARG A 239 3.13 -7.99 -2.34
CA ARG A 239 2.92 -7.73 -3.77
C ARG A 239 3.50 -8.80 -4.70
N SER A 240 4.59 -9.45 -4.31
CA SER A 240 5.16 -10.58 -5.05
C SER A 240 4.36 -11.88 -4.83
N ALA A 241 3.74 -12.03 -3.65
CA ALA A 241 2.95 -13.21 -3.31
C ALA A 241 1.53 -13.17 -3.88
N THR A 242 0.91 -11.99 -4.05
CA THR A 242 -0.44 -11.90 -4.67
C THR A 242 -0.46 -12.18 -6.17
N HIS A 243 0.70 -12.23 -6.85
CA HIS A 243 0.82 -12.59 -8.27
C HIS A 243 1.12 -14.08 -8.52
N ARG A 244 1.38 -14.88 -7.49
CA ARG A 244 1.49 -16.33 -7.57
C ARG A 244 0.62 -16.92 -6.49
N GLU A 245 -0.51 -17.49 -6.91
CA GLU A 245 -1.43 -18.32 -6.13
C GLU A 245 -0.84 -18.73 -4.77
N LEU A 246 -1.36 -18.13 -3.70
CA LEU A 246 -1.22 -18.69 -2.36
C LEU A 246 -1.99 -20.01 -2.35
N SER A 247 -1.36 -21.08 -2.83
CA SER A 247 -1.85 -22.43 -2.68
C SER A 247 -1.67 -22.81 -1.20
N PHE A 248 -2.67 -22.44 -0.39
CA PHE A 248 -2.85 -23.03 0.92
C PHE A 248 -3.31 -24.48 0.72
N THR A 249 -2.37 -25.40 0.54
CA THR A 249 -2.65 -26.82 0.75
C THR A 249 -2.64 -27.10 2.24
N ALA A 250 -3.81 -27.55 2.72
CA ALA A 250 -4.04 -28.07 4.06
C ALA A 250 -3.25 -29.36 4.34
#